data_AF-A0A953P502-F1
#
_entry.id   AF-A0A953P502-F1
#
_cell.length_a   1.000
_cell.length_b   1.000
_cell.length_c   1.000
_cell.angle_alpha   90.00
_cell.angle_beta   90.00
_cell.angle_gamma   90.00
#
_symmetry.space_group_name_H-M   'P 1'
#
loop_
_entity.id
_entity.type
_entity.pdbx_description
1 polymer ?
#
loop_
_entity_poly.entity_id
_entity_poly.type
_entity_poly.pdbx_seq_one_letter_code
_entity_poly.pdbx_strand_id
1 'polypeptide(L)'
;MRTRKLPLVIEDLRNHSPEHLGELRLLLDSGAFLRPDPRRPHFFEVAGSDSTYYIFKFPTDGKVLLLAVWQRDPVAELVECACPAA
;
A
#
# COMPACT_ATOMS: atom_id res chain seq x y z
N MET A 1 19.48 -12.45 -13.79
CA MET A 1 18.30 -12.30 -14.66
C MET A 1 17.74 -10.90 -14.48
N ARG A 2 17.76 -10.04 -15.51
CA ARG A 2 17.08 -8.73 -15.45
C ARG A 2 15.60 -8.97 -15.75
N THR A 3 14.79 -9.18 -14.72
CA THR A 3 13.34 -9.08 -14.88
C THR A 3 13.03 -7.66 -15.31
N ARG A 4 12.57 -7.48 -16.55
CA ARG A 4 11.92 -6.23 -16.95
C ARG A 4 10.65 -6.13 -16.10
N LYS A 5 10.75 -5.45 -14.95
CA LYS A 5 9.59 -5.06 -14.17
C LYS A 5 8.83 -4.10 -15.10
N LEU A 6 7.75 -4.58 -15.70
CA LEU A 6 6.85 -3.70 -16.45
C LEU A 6 6.48 -2.54 -15.53
N PRO A 7 6.38 -1.30 -16.06
CA PRO A 7 6.02 -0.17 -15.24
C PRO A 7 4.68 -0.49 -14.57
N LEU A 8 4.69 -0.51 -13.24
CA LEU A 8 3.49 -0.68 -12.43
C LEU A 8 2.43 0.32 -12.92
N VAL A 9 1.18 -0.06 -13.04
CA VAL A 9 0.12 0.91 -13.39
C VAL A 9 -0.69 1.14 -12.14
N ILE A 10 -0.73 2.38 -11.65
CA ILE A 10 -1.55 2.76 -10.50
C ILE A 10 -2.77 3.47 -11.06
N GLU A 11 -3.94 2.88 -10.82
CA GLU A 11 -5.22 3.47 -11.14
C GLU A 11 -5.91 3.94 -9.87
N ASP A 12 -6.49 5.13 -9.94
CA ASP A 12 -7.17 5.75 -8.83
C ASP A 12 -8.68 5.77 -9.07
N LEU A 13 -9.42 5.13 -8.16
CA LEU A 13 -10.88 5.05 -8.27
C LEU A 13 -11.60 6.20 -7.56
N ARG A 14 -10.90 7.03 -6.78
CA ARG A 14 -11.54 8.07 -5.93
C ARG A 14 -10.96 9.47 -6.10
N ASN A 15 -10.14 9.71 -7.13
CA ASN A 15 -9.53 11.02 -7.41
C ASN A 15 -8.74 11.58 -6.20
N HIS A 16 -7.86 10.76 -5.63
CA HIS A 16 -6.89 11.20 -4.64
C HIS A 16 -5.90 12.20 -5.25
N SER A 17 -5.20 12.94 -4.38
CA SER A 17 -4.21 13.92 -4.81
C SER A 17 -3.05 13.25 -5.58
N PRO A 18 -2.42 13.97 -6.52
CA PRO A 18 -1.25 13.46 -7.23
C PRO A 18 -0.07 13.15 -6.29
N GLU A 19 0.01 13.84 -5.15
CA GLU A 19 1.00 13.57 -4.10
C GLU A 19 0.85 12.16 -3.53
N HIS A 20 -0.39 11.75 -3.20
CA HIS A 20 -0.68 10.40 -2.73
C HIS A 20 -0.33 9.33 -3.77
N LEU A 21 -0.60 9.59 -5.05
CA LEU A 21 -0.24 8.67 -6.13
C LEU A 21 1.27 8.59 -6.33
N GLY A 22 1.97 9.72 -6.22
CA GLY A 22 3.43 9.79 -6.30
C GLY A 22 4.14 9.05 -5.17
N GLU A 23 3.66 9.23 -3.93
CA GLU A 23 4.20 8.50 -2.77
C GLU A 23 3.93 7.00 -2.89
N LEU A 24 2.69 6.59 -3.18
CA LEU A 24 2.36 5.18 -3.38
C LEU A 24 3.21 4.55 -4.49
N ARG A 25 3.46 5.31 -5.56
CA ARG A 25 4.34 4.86 -6.64
C ARG A 25 5.75 4.56 -6.13
N LEU A 26 6.33 5.50 -5.39
CA LEU A 26 7.66 5.36 -4.81
C LEU A 26 7.74 4.13 -3.88
N LEU A 27 6.75 3.96 -3.01
CA LEU A 27 6.68 2.83 -2.07
C LEU A 27 6.63 1.47 -2.80
N LEU A 28 5.83 1.36 -3.86
CA LEU A 28 5.71 0.12 -4.61
C LEU A 28 6.95 -0.17 -5.49
N ASP A 29 7.61 0.87 -5.98
CA ASP A 29 8.87 0.72 -6.72
C ASP A 29 10.03 0.35 -5.79
N SER A 30 10.08 0.88 -4.56
CA SER A 30 11.09 0.56 -3.54
C SER A 30 10.89 -0.82 -2.89
N GLY A 31 9.74 -1.47 -3.14
CA GLY A 31 9.41 -2.77 -2.54
C GLY A 31 8.98 -2.66 -1.08
N ALA A 32 8.27 -1.59 -0.73
CA ALA A 32 7.67 -1.42 0.59
C ALA A 32 6.85 -2.65 0.99
N PHE A 33 6.79 -2.90 2.29
CA PHE A 33 6.03 -4.02 2.84
C PHE A 33 4.54 -3.85 2.54
N LEU A 34 3.92 -4.91 2.04
CA LEU A 34 2.49 -4.98 1.75
C LEU A 34 1.83 -5.86 2.81
N ARG A 35 1.08 -5.26 3.74
CA ARG A 35 0.33 -6.02 4.74
C ARG A 35 -0.91 -6.62 4.08
N PRO A 36 -1.04 -7.95 3.94
CA PRO A 36 -2.20 -8.55 3.30
C PRO A 36 -3.45 -8.38 4.15
N ASP A 37 -4.59 -8.11 3.51
CA ASP A 37 -5.90 -8.19 4.14
C ASP A 37 -6.26 -9.68 4.36
N PRO A 38 -6.40 -10.15 5.63
CA PRO A 38 -6.69 -11.56 5.90
C PRO A 38 -8.02 -12.06 5.31
N ARG A 39 -8.95 -11.15 5.04
CA ARG A 39 -10.31 -11.48 4.58
C ARG A 39 -10.46 -11.35 3.07
N ARG A 40 -9.56 -10.64 2.40
CA ARG A 40 -9.71 -10.29 0.98
C ARG A 40 -8.42 -10.60 0.21
N PRO A 41 -8.40 -11.65 -0.63
CA PRO A 41 -7.20 -11.98 -1.39
C PRO A 41 -6.84 -10.85 -2.35
N HIS A 42 -5.53 -10.59 -2.46
CA HIS A 42 -4.95 -9.52 -3.30
C HIS A 42 -5.22 -8.08 -2.83
N PHE A 43 -5.83 -7.89 -1.67
CA PHE A 43 -5.92 -6.59 -1.02
C PHE A 43 -4.78 -6.43 -0.01
N PHE A 44 -4.21 -5.22 0.02
CA PHE A 44 -3.07 -4.91 0.86
C PHE A 44 -3.17 -3.51 1.44
N GLU A 45 -2.56 -3.33 2.59
CA GLU A 45 -2.23 -2.02 3.15
C GLU A 45 -0.74 -1.74 2.94
N VAL A 46 -0.45 -0.50 2.54
CA VAL A 46 0.92 0.01 2.38
C VAL A 46 1.09 1.19 3.31
N ALA A 47 2.04 1.06 4.25
CA ALA A 47 2.42 2.13 5.14
C ALA A 47 3.29 3.15 4.38
N GLY A 48 2.80 4.37 4.21
CA GLY A 48 3.60 5.52 3.82
C GLY A 48 4.14 6.28 5.03
N SER A 49 4.59 7.50 4.78
CA SER A 49 5.09 8.41 5.81
C SER A 49 3.98 8.82 6.79
N ASP A 50 3.00 9.57 6.30
CA ASP A 50 1.89 10.11 7.08
C ASP A 50 0.55 9.46 6.74
N SER A 51 0.51 8.61 5.71
CA SER A 51 -0.71 7.98 5.21
C SER A 51 -0.55 6.49 4.99
N THR A 52 -1.62 5.73 5.22
CA THR A 52 -1.73 4.34 4.83
C THR A 52 -2.60 4.24 3.57
N TYR A 53 -2.13 3.46 2.61
CA TYR A 53 -2.79 3.23 1.33
C TYR A 53 -3.39 1.84 1.30
N TYR A 54 -4.70 1.75 1.07
CA TYR A 54 -5.36 0.47 0.80
C TYR A 54 -5.47 0.24 -0.69
N ILE A 55 -4.86 -0.85 -1.13
CA ILE A 55 -4.71 -1.17 -2.54
C ILE A 55 -5.24 -2.55 -2.88
N PHE A 56 -5.65 -2.71 -4.13
CA PHE A 56 -5.86 -4.00 -4.74
C PHE A 56 -4.81 -4.24 -5.82
N LYS A 57 -4.19 -5.41 -5.81
CA LYS A 57 -3.16 -5.76 -6.80
C LYS A 57 -3.70 -6.82 -7.75
N PHE A 58 -3.75 -6.51 -9.04
CA PHE A 58 -4.17 -7.49 -10.03
C PHE A 58 -3.15 -8.64 -10.12
N PRO A 59 -3.62 -9.91 -10.16
CA PRO A 59 -2.74 -11.07 -10.20
C PRO A 59 -1.95 -11.22 -11.52
N THR A 60 -2.44 -10.65 -12.63
CA THR A 60 -1.90 -10.87 -13.98
C THR A 60 -1.05 -9.72 -14.52
N ASP A 61 -1.52 -8.47 -14.46
CA ASP A 61 -0.97 -7.39 -15.30
C ASP A 61 -0.09 -6.36 -14.56
N GLY A 62 0.33 -6.64 -13.32
CA GLY A 62 1.17 -5.69 -12.57
C GLY A 62 0.48 -4.33 -12.36
N LYS A 63 -0.85 -4.32 -12.38
CA LYS A 63 -1.71 -3.16 -12.15
C LYS A 63 -2.15 -3.14 -10.68
N VAL A 64 -2.23 -1.95 -10.12
CA VAL A 64 -2.63 -1.68 -8.74
C VAL A 64 -3.73 -0.64 -8.74
N LEU A 65 -4.78 -0.87 -7.96
CA LEU A 65 -5.84 0.09 -7.70
C LEU A 65 -5.63 0.72 -6.33
N LEU A 66 -5.64 2.04 -6.27
CA LEU A 66 -5.78 2.77 -5.02
C LEU A 66 -7.26 2.89 -4.67
N LEU A 67 -7.64 2.31 -3.53
CA LEU A 67 -9.02 2.24 -3.08
C LEU A 67 -9.36 3.24 -1.98
N ALA A 68 -8.42 3.48 -1.07
CA ALA A 68 -8.58 4.42 0.02
C ALA A 68 -7.22 4.88 0.58
N VAL A 69 -7.23 6.06 1.18
CA VAL A 69 -6.12 6.65 1.93
C VAL A 69 -6.65 7.10 3.28
N TRP A 70 -5.92 6.81 4.35
CA TRP A 70 -6.19 7.40 5.67
C TRP A 70 -4.89 7.85 6.31
N GLN A 71 -5.00 8.88 7.17
CA GLN A 71 -3.89 9.37 7.95
C GLN A 71 -3.43 8.32 8.94
N ARG A 72 -2.12 8.20 9.10
CA ARG A 72 -1.49 7.36 10.11
C ARG A 72 -1.43 8.13 11.41
N ASP A 73 -1.84 7.48 12.49
CA ASP A 73 -1.56 7.97 13.84
C ASP A 73 -0.29 7.26 14.34
N PRO A 74 0.84 7.97 14.48
CA PRO A 74 2.08 7.36 14.96
C PRO A 74 1.94 6.78 16.37
N VAL A 75 1.00 7.28 17.19
CA VAL A 75 0.76 6.76 18.55
C VAL A 75 0.08 5.40 18.52
N ALA A 76 -0.80 5.14 17.55
CA ALA A 76 -1.50 3.87 17.42
C ALA A 76 -0.55 2.71 17.04
N GLU A 77 0.49 2.98 16.25
CA GLU A 77 1.46 1.95 15.86
C GLU A 77 2.45 1.57 16.95
N LEU A 78 2.80 2.52 17.83
CA LEU A 78 3.62 2.23 19.02
C LEU A 78 2.93 1.24 19.97
N VAL A 79 1.60 1.20 19.99
CA VAL A 79 0.82 0.29 20.86
C VAL A 79 0.79 -1.15 20.33
N GLU A 80 0.82 -1.38 19.00
CA GLU A 80 0.85 -2.75 18.45
C GLU A 80 2.12 -3.53 18.85
N CYS A 81 3.24 -2.84 19.12
CA CYS A 81 4.48 -3.49 19.60
C CYS A 81 4.48 -3.79 21.11
N ALA A 82 3.54 -3.24 21.90
CA ALA A 82 3.61 -3.26 23.36
C ALA A 82 2.81 -4.38 24.04
N CYS A 83 2.12 -5.23 23.28
CA CYS A 83 1.39 -6.36 23.85
C CYS A 83 2.20 -7.65 23.68
N PRO A 84 2.95 -8.12 24.70
CA PRO A 84 3.25 -9.53 24.76
C PRO A 84 1.90 -10.24 24.90
N ALA A 85 1.56 -11.11 23.95
CA ALA A 85 0.45 -12.03 24.14
C ALA A 85 0.69 -12.78 25.46
N ALA A 86 -0.11 -12.48 26.47
CA ALA A 86 -0.11 -13.14 27.77
C ALA A 86 -0.80 -14.51 27.66
#